data_AF-A0A7S1VSE6-F1
#
_entry.id   AF-A0A7S1VSE6-F1
#
_cell.length_a   1.000
_cell.length_b   1.000
_cell.length_c   1.000
_cell.angle_alpha   90.00
_cell.angle_beta   90.00
_cell.angle_gamma   90.00
#
_symmetry.space_group_name_H-M   'P 1'
#
loop_
_entity.id
_entity.type
_entity.pdbx_description
1 polymer ?
#
loop_
_entity_poly.entity_id
_entity_poly.type
_entity_poly.pdbx_seq_one_letter_code
_entity_poly.pdbx_strand_id
1 'polypeptide(L)'
;EDSLSIATPVGLTELPDRDAVTPIGPAENGAIISKYGKTAPINPIHPMVVAEQSGVPLNDVLTELLCANEVGMVTMRWTPFCGRCASPTCAKDNRVRVPGTAYCPSCRYQTAIDCLEKIKVIFVFSQDVLYALATSLACKPSQEAFRVTELIAMLPATFSGSGFQVSIGCDDDRSLRPSLSPGRYRMRCPIALTDSYLVVDRDATDDDEPHDVQLHVSDFVYRGGPIPDVTVPHGKLRMNVFCDSKSFFILWVQQNADNRTLMYAPPEERPPLTDSATVMQHTTYKILYEGTAIEGELFSKAVADMTAEDGGDDDHQDDGDHADCPTGCNDDHE
;
A
#
# COMPACT_ATOMS: atom_id res chain seq x y z
N GLU A 1 -27.81 9.66 -22.94
CA GLU A 1 -28.44 8.62 -22.11
C GLU A 1 -28.10 7.29 -22.75
N ASP A 2 -27.10 6.58 -22.24
CA ASP A 2 -27.03 5.12 -22.36
C ASP A 2 -25.79 4.60 -21.60
N SER A 3 -26.07 3.73 -20.63
CA SER A 3 -25.14 2.91 -19.85
C SER A 3 -24.17 3.63 -18.90
N LEU A 4 -24.71 4.34 -17.90
CA LEU A 4 -24.21 4.11 -16.54
C LEU A 4 -24.57 2.66 -16.22
N SER A 5 -23.68 1.75 -16.62
CA SER A 5 -23.80 0.32 -16.38
C SER A 5 -24.25 0.10 -14.95
N ILE A 6 -25.35 -0.62 -14.77
CA ILE A 6 -25.79 -1.13 -13.47
C ILE A 6 -24.53 -1.69 -12.81
N ALA A 7 -24.14 -1.12 -11.66
CA ALA A 7 -22.99 -1.59 -10.92
C ALA A 7 -23.29 -3.02 -10.48
N THR A 8 -22.90 -4.01 -11.29
CA THR A 8 -22.96 -5.41 -10.90
C THR A 8 -22.11 -5.52 -9.64
N PRO A 9 -22.70 -5.97 -8.51
CA PRO A 9 -21.97 -6.14 -7.26
C PRO A 9 -20.63 -6.79 -7.55
N VAL A 10 -19.55 -6.22 -7.00
CA VAL A 10 -18.23 -6.82 -7.09
C VAL A 10 -18.19 -7.95 -6.07
N GLY A 11 -18.90 -9.03 -6.35
CA GLY A 11 -19.04 -10.16 -5.44
C GLY A 11 -19.45 -11.39 -6.21
N LEU A 12 -18.81 -12.52 -5.87
CA LEU A 12 -19.35 -13.84 -6.16
C LEU A 12 -20.70 -13.98 -5.46
N THR A 13 -21.53 -14.93 -5.89
CA THR A 13 -22.79 -15.23 -5.20
C THR A 13 -22.50 -15.51 -3.73
N GLU A 14 -23.03 -14.65 -2.87
CA GLU A 14 -22.88 -14.79 -1.44
C GLU A 14 -23.61 -16.03 -0.94
N LEU A 15 -22.93 -16.84 -0.13
CA LEU A 15 -23.54 -18.01 0.45
C LEU A 15 -24.29 -17.62 1.73
N PRO A 16 -25.47 -18.23 1.98
CA PRO A 16 -26.28 -17.90 3.16
C PRO A 16 -25.66 -18.42 4.47
N ASP A 17 -24.72 -19.36 4.39
CA ASP A 17 -24.04 -19.96 5.53
C ASP A 17 -22.62 -19.39 5.69
N ARG A 18 -22.31 -18.95 6.91
CA ARG A 18 -21.03 -18.34 7.29
C ARG A 18 -19.85 -19.32 7.19
N ASP A 19 -20.11 -20.61 7.36
CA ASP A 19 -19.07 -21.64 7.36
C ASP A 19 -18.92 -22.27 5.96
N ALA A 20 -19.76 -21.87 5.01
CA ALA A 20 -19.70 -22.34 3.63
C ALA A 20 -18.63 -21.59 2.83
N VAL A 21 -18.05 -22.29 1.86
CA VAL A 21 -17.00 -21.77 0.98
C VAL A 21 -17.39 -21.88 -0.48
N THR A 22 -17.11 -20.83 -1.25
CA THR A 22 -17.23 -20.84 -2.71
C THR A 22 -15.85 -21.06 -3.34
N PRO A 23 -15.65 -22.10 -4.16
CA PRO A 23 -14.39 -22.29 -4.87
C PRO A 23 -14.14 -21.18 -5.89
N ILE A 24 -12.89 -20.70 -5.97
CA ILE A 24 -12.46 -19.72 -6.95
C ILE A 24 -11.45 -20.37 -7.90
N GLY A 25 -11.78 -20.40 -9.19
CA GLY A 25 -10.88 -20.86 -10.24
C GLY A 25 -10.07 -19.73 -10.88
N PRO A 26 -9.18 -20.07 -11.83
CA PRO A 26 -8.32 -19.10 -12.51
C PRO A 26 -9.10 -17.99 -13.24
N ALA A 27 -10.23 -18.35 -13.87
CA ALA A 27 -11.06 -17.42 -14.62
C ALA A 27 -11.74 -16.40 -13.70
N GLU A 28 -12.32 -16.87 -12.58
CA GLU A 28 -12.98 -16.01 -11.59
C GLU A 28 -11.96 -15.08 -10.93
N ASN A 29 -10.80 -15.61 -10.49
CA ASN A 29 -9.74 -14.80 -9.91
C ASN A 29 -9.22 -13.76 -10.91
N GLY A 30 -9.02 -14.14 -12.17
CA GLY A 30 -8.59 -13.23 -13.24
C GLY A 30 -9.61 -12.12 -13.53
N ALA A 31 -10.91 -12.43 -13.53
CA ALA A 31 -11.97 -11.44 -13.70
C ALA A 31 -12.01 -10.44 -12.54
N ILE A 32 -11.85 -10.94 -11.31
CA ILE A 32 -11.72 -10.11 -10.11
C ILE A 32 -10.48 -9.21 -10.25
N ILE A 33 -9.28 -9.77 -10.46
CA ILE A 33 -8.04 -9.00 -10.62
C ILE A 33 -8.17 -7.94 -11.72
N SER A 34 -8.77 -8.27 -12.87
CA SER A 34 -8.96 -7.31 -13.96
C SER A 34 -9.87 -6.14 -13.57
N LYS A 35 -10.97 -6.43 -12.86
CA LYS A 35 -11.89 -5.41 -12.36
C LYS A 35 -11.22 -4.54 -11.31
N TYR A 36 -10.55 -5.16 -10.34
CA TYR A 36 -9.81 -4.44 -9.30
C TYR A 36 -8.65 -3.63 -9.87
N GLY A 37 -7.88 -4.13 -10.83
CA GLY A 37 -6.81 -3.39 -11.49
C GLY A 37 -7.30 -2.11 -12.18
N LYS A 38 -8.54 -2.11 -12.69
CA LYS A 38 -9.19 -0.93 -13.28
C LYS A 38 -9.74 0.04 -12.24
N THR A 39 -10.18 -0.43 -11.08
CA THR A 39 -10.71 0.42 -10.00
C THR A 39 -9.66 0.87 -8.97
N ALA A 40 -8.55 0.13 -8.85
CA ALA A 40 -7.40 0.41 -8.00
C ALA A 40 -6.76 1.80 -8.22
N PRO A 41 -6.70 2.39 -9.43
CA PRO A 41 -6.19 3.76 -9.57
C PRO A 41 -7.05 4.82 -8.88
N ILE A 42 -8.27 4.48 -8.45
CA ILE A 42 -9.27 5.44 -7.98
C ILE A 42 -9.48 5.35 -6.46
N ASN A 43 -8.92 4.39 -5.71
CA ASN A 43 -9.01 4.45 -4.24
C ASN A 43 -7.86 3.69 -3.56
N PRO A 44 -6.97 4.38 -2.81
CA PRO A 44 -6.94 5.84 -2.66
C PRO A 44 -6.78 6.55 -4.00
N ILE A 45 -7.54 7.63 -4.19
CA ILE A 45 -7.45 8.49 -5.35
C ILE A 45 -6.10 9.20 -5.27
N HIS A 46 -5.23 8.92 -6.23
CA HIS A 46 -3.96 9.59 -6.40
C HIS A 46 -4.12 10.66 -7.49
N PRO A 47 -4.11 11.97 -7.17
CA PRO A 47 -4.43 13.01 -8.14
C PRO A 47 -3.58 12.95 -9.41
N MET A 48 -2.29 12.67 -9.28
CA MET A 48 -1.37 12.55 -10.41
C MET A 48 -1.66 11.35 -11.31
N VAL A 49 -2.06 10.22 -10.73
CA VAL A 49 -2.46 9.03 -11.49
C VAL A 49 -3.76 9.30 -12.25
N VAL A 50 -4.74 9.97 -11.61
CA VAL A 50 -5.98 10.37 -12.27
C VAL A 50 -5.72 11.33 -13.42
N ALA A 51 -4.86 12.34 -13.22
CA ALA A 51 -4.46 13.28 -14.26
C ALA A 51 -3.82 12.57 -15.46
N GLU A 52 -2.86 11.67 -15.21
CA GLU A 52 -2.19 10.89 -16.26
C GLU A 52 -3.17 10.00 -17.05
N GLN A 53 -4.06 9.29 -16.36
CA GLN A 53 -5.00 8.36 -17.00
C GLN A 53 -6.13 9.05 -17.76
N SER A 54 -6.60 10.20 -17.26
CA SER A 54 -7.71 10.94 -17.86
C SER A 54 -7.26 11.96 -18.92
N GLY A 55 -5.96 12.31 -18.93
CA GLY A 55 -5.44 13.43 -19.72
C GLY A 55 -5.87 14.81 -19.21
N VAL A 56 -6.54 14.89 -18.06
CA VAL A 56 -6.96 16.14 -17.42
C VAL A 56 -5.76 16.75 -16.68
N PRO A 57 -5.52 18.08 -16.78
CA PRO A 57 -4.45 18.73 -16.03
C PRO A 57 -4.53 18.47 -14.52
N LEU A 58 -3.39 18.24 -13.88
CA LEU A 58 -3.32 17.96 -12.43
C LEU A 58 -4.01 19.04 -11.58
N ASN A 59 -3.89 20.32 -11.96
CA ASN A 59 -4.56 21.42 -11.25
C ASN A 59 -6.10 21.31 -11.30
N ASP A 60 -6.66 20.88 -12.43
CA ASP A 60 -8.11 20.72 -12.56
C ASP A 60 -8.57 19.50 -11.74
N VAL A 61 -7.82 18.40 -11.78
CA VAL A 61 -8.07 17.23 -10.91
C VAL A 61 -8.02 17.60 -9.44
N LEU A 62 -7.00 18.36 -9.02
CA LEU A 62 -6.88 18.83 -7.64
C LEU A 62 -8.02 19.76 -7.24
N THR A 63 -8.45 20.64 -8.14
CA THR A 63 -9.61 21.53 -7.92
C THR A 63 -10.86 20.70 -7.61
N GLU A 64 -11.18 19.72 -8.45
CA GLU A 64 -12.36 18.87 -8.27
C GLU A 64 -12.27 18.05 -6.98
N LEU A 65 -11.11 17.47 -6.66
CA LEU A 65 -10.94 16.67 -5.45
C LEU A 65 -11.00 17.50 -4.17
N LEU A 66 -10.48 18.73 -4.18
CA LEU A 66 -10.55 19.65 -3.03
C LEU A 66 -11.99 20.12 -2.80
N CYS A 67 -12.74 20.44 -3.85
CA CYS A 67 -14.16 20.74 -3.77
C CYS A 67 -14.97 19.53 -3.28
N ALA A 68 -14.69 18.33 -3.81
CA ALA A 68 -15.31 17.09 -3.38
C ALA A 68 -15.02 16.77 -1.90
N ASN A 69 -13.82 17.11 -1.41
CA ASN A 69 -13.49 16.97 0.01
C ASN A 69 -14.33 17.90 0.88
N GLU A 70 -14.49 19.16 0.46
CA GLU A 70 -15.27 20.17 1.18
C GLU A 70 -16.74 19.77 1.33
N VAL A 71 -17.33 19.18 0.28
CA VAL A 71 -18.72 18.70 0.31
C VAL A 71 -18.88 17.29 0.90
N GLY A 72 -17.80 16.69 1.40
CA GLY A 72 -17.82 15.39 2.10
C GLY A 72 -17.93 14.15 1.19
N MET A 73 -17.70 14.28 -0.11
CA MET A 73 -17.70 13.14 -1.05
C MET A 73 -16.42 12.31 -0.96
N VAL A 74 -15.30 12.98 -0.67
CA VAL A 74 -14.00 12.35 -0.42
C VAL A 74 -13.40 12.90 0.87
N THR A 75 -12.36 12.24 1.37
CA THR A 75 -11.56 12.68 2.51
C THR A 75 -10.11 12.77 2.08
N MET A 76 -9.54 13.97 2.19
CA MET A 76 -8.13 14.25 1.99
C MET A 76 -7.31 13.71 3.17
N ARG A 77 -6.28 12.92 2.87
CA ARG A 77 -5.39 12.30 3.87
C ARG A 77 -3.93 12.67 3.59
N TRP A 78 -3.25 13.08 4.65
CA TRP A 78 -1.81 13.34 4.68
C TRP A 78 -1.08 12.07 5.06
N THR A 79 -0.23 11.59 4.16
CA THR A 79 0.30 10.24 4.22
C THR A 79 1.80 10.27 3.99
N PRO A 80 2.64 10.13 5.03
CA PRO A 80 4.07 10.00 4.83
C PRO A 80 4.41 8.64 4.24
N PHE A 81 5.37 8.62 3.32
CA PHE A 81 5.79 7.41 2.62
C PHE A 81 7.13 6.92 3.12
N CYS A 82 7.26 5.61 3.30
CA CYS A 82 8.49 4.98 3.69
C CYS A 82 9.56 5.13 2.60
N GLY A 83 10.73 5.67 2.96
CA GLY A 83 11.85 5.85 2.01
C GLY A 83 12.41 4.54 1.42
N ARG A 84 12.15 3.39 2.06
CA ARG A 84 12.62 2.06 1.63
C ARG A 84 11.64 1.36 0.69
N CYS A 85 10.39 1.25 1.10
CA CYS A 85 9.39 0.40 0.45
C CYS A 85 8.28 1.19 -0.25
N ALA A 86 8.33 2.52 -0.21
CA ALA A 86 7.27 3.40 -0.71
C ALA A 86 5.88 3.04 -0.18
N SER A 87 5.81 2.42 0.99
CA SER A 87 4.54 2.14 1.67
C SER A 87 4.23 3.29 2.62
N PRO A 88 2.97 3.67 2.72
CA PRO A 88 2.48 4.57 3.75
C PRO A 88 2.84 4.12 5.14
N THR A 89 3.37 5.06 5.92
CA THR A 89 3.70 4.82 7.32
C THR A 89 2.50 5.08 8.22
N CYS A 90 1.70 6.09 7.88
CA CYS A 90 0.41 6.39 8.48
C CYS A 90 -0.41 7.28 7.54
N ALA A 91 -1.71 7.42 7.81
CA ALA A 91 -2.57 8.38 7.14
C ALA A 91 -3.28 9.25 8.20
N LYS A 92 -3.31 10.56 8.00
CA LYS A 92 -3.91 11.53 8.94
C LYS A 92 -4.88 12.44 8.21
N ASP A 93 -6.02 12.75 8.84
CA ASP A 93 -6.97 13.75 8.33
C ASP A 93 -6.43 15.17 8.41
N ASN A 94 -5.52 15.41 9.35
CA ASN A 94 -4.91 16.72 9.56
C ASN A 94 -3.39 16.58 9.51
N ARG A 95 -2.75 17.43 8.70
CA ARG A 95 -1.30 17.49 8.52
C ARG A 95 -0.55 17.70 9.83
N VAL A 96 -1.08 18.51 10.76
CA VAL A 96 -0.45 18.77 12.07
C VAL A 96 -0.30 17.49 12.90
N ARG A 97 -1.10 16.45 12.62
CA ARG A 97 -1.02 15.15 13.27
C ARG A 97 -0.02 14.20 12.63
N VAL A 98 0.67 14.62 11.56
CA VAL A 98 1.76 13.85 10.95
C VAL A 98 2.98 13.94 11.87
N PRO A 99 3.51 12.82 12.38
CA PRO A 99 4.66 12.84 13.27
C PRO A 99 5.93 13.17 12.49
N GLY A 100 6.96 13.73 13.16
CA GLY A 100 8.28 13.96 12.55
C GLY A 100 9.05 12.66 12.25
N THR A 101 8.63 11.52 12.81
CA THR A 101 9.13 10.18 12.44
C THR A 101 8.00 9.15 12.50
N ALA A 102 8.07 8.12 11.65
CA ALA A 102 7.11 7.01 11.67
C ALA A 102 7.75 5.68 11.25
N TYR A 103 7.38 4.59 11.93
CA TYR A 103 7.73 3.24 11.52
C TYR A 103 6.80 2.77 10.40
N CYS A 104 7.38 2.25 9.33
CA CYS A 104 6.61 1.62 8.27
C CYS A 104 5.95 0.33 8.78
N PRO A 105 4.61 0.17 8.66
CA PRO A 105 3.94 -1.06 9.08
C PRO A 105 4.40 -2.27 8.26
N SER A 106 4.77 -2.07 6.99
CA SER A 106 5.17 -3.14 6.09
C SER A 106 6.60 -3.63 6.30
N CYS A 107 7.59 -2.72 6.33
CA CYS A 107 9.01 -3.11 6.39
C CYS A 107 9.71 -2.75 7.70
N ARG A 108 8.98 -2.18 8.67
CA ARG A 108 9.47 -1.70 9.97
C ARG A 108 10.60 -0.67 9.89
N TYR A 109 10.90 -0.14 8.72
CA TYR A 109 11.87 0.93 8.54
C TYR A 109 11.35 2.23 9.14
N GLN A 110 12.15 2.87 9.99
CA GLN A 110 11.84 4.18 10.54
C GLN A 110 12.14 5.25 9.49
N THR A 111 11.13 6.06 9.15
CA THR A 111 11.26 7.16 8.20
C THR A 111 11.21 8.48 8.95
N ALA A 112 12.21 9.33 8.75
CA ALA A 112 12.19 10.73 9.18
C ALA A 112 11.34 11.55 8.18
N ILE A 113 10.42 12.34 8.74
CA ILE A 113 9.46 13.19 8.03
C ILE A 113 9.81 14.63 8.40
N ASP A 114 10.83 15.13 7.72
CA ASP A 114 11.47 16.43 7.94
C ASP A 114 11.03 17.49 6.92
N CYS A 115 10.32 17.11 5.85
CA CYS A 115 9.88 18.02 4.80
C CYS A 115 8.51 17.64 4.18
N LEU A 116 7.91 18.57 3.43
CA LEU A 116 6.59 18.41 2.81
C LEU A 116 6.59 17.39 1.66
N GLU A 117 7.72 17.25 0.97
CA GLU A 117 7.90 16.36 -0.18
C GLU A 117 7.77 14.89 0.23
N LYS A 118 8.07 14.57 1.50
CA LYS A 118 7.92 13.24 2.09
C LYS A 118 6.49 12.93 2.54
N ILE A 119 5.61 13.93 2.60
CA ILE A 119 4.19 13.78 2.89
C ILE A 119 3.43 13.79 1.56
N LYS A 120 2.80 12.68 1.22
CA LYS A 120 1.96 12.57 0.03
C LYS A 120 0.50 12.80 0.39
N VAL A 121 -0.24 13.39 -0.54
CA VAL A 121 -1.67 13.63 -0.38
C VAL A 121 -2.43 12.63 -1.21
N ILE A 122 -3.39 11.98 -0.57
CA ILE A 122 -4.32 11.04 -1.20
C ILE A 122 -5.74 11.45 -0.83
N PHE A 123 -6.70 11.14 -1.70
CA PHE A 123 -8.12 11.29 -1.38
C PHE A 123 -8.76 9.91 -1.28
N VAL A 124 -9.67 9.73 -0.33
CA VAL A 124 -10.37 8.47 -0.11
C VAL A 124 -11.86 8.76 -0.23
N PHE A 125 -12.62 7.98 -0.99
CA PHE A 125 -14.08 8.15 -1.00
C PHE A 125 -14.66 8.06 0.41
N SER A 126 -15.71 8.85 0.69
CA SER A 126 -16.42 8.72 1.96
C SER A 126 -16.95 7.30 2.14
N GLN A 127 -17.12 6.90 3.40
CA GLN A 127 -17.59 5.55 3.76
C GLN A 127 -18.94 5.21 3.09
N ASP A 128 -19.76 6.22 2.80
CA ASP A 128 -21.05 6.08 2.14
C ASP A 128 -20.94 5.83 0.63
N VAL A 129 -19.79 6.15 0.00
CA VAL A 129 -19.57 6.02 -1.44
C VAL A 129 -18.89 4.71 -1.82
N LEU A 130 -17.91 4.19 -1.07
CA LEU A 130 -17.30 2.88 -1.36
C LEU A 130 -16.40 2.38 -0.21
N TYR A 131 -16.93 1.50 0.64
CA TYR A 131 -16.23 0.93 1.80
C TYR A 131 -15.16 -0.14 1.46
N ALA A 132 -14.90 -0.45 0.18
CA ALA A 132 -14.14 -1.64 -0.19
C ALA A 132 -12.63 -1.44 -0.51
N LEU A 133 -12.10 -0.22 -0.39
CA LEU A 133 -10.71 0.09 -0.77
C LEU A 133 -9.93 0.87 0.31
N ALA A 134 -10.57 1.10 1.46
CA ALA A 134 -10.01 1.90 2.53
C ALA A 134 -8.88 1.15 3.25
N THR A 135 -7.80 1.89 3.49
CA THR A 135 -6.69 1.61 4.41
C THR A 135 -5.56 0.67 3.99
N SER A 136 -5.54 0.15 2.77
CA SER A 136 -4.34 -0.49 2.23
C SER A 136 -3.86 0.24 0.99
N LEU A 137 -2.97 1.20 1.24
CA LEU A 137 -1.96 1.57 0.26
C LEU A 137 -1.05 0.34 0.12
N ALA A 138 -1.52 -0.65 -0.61
CA ALA A 138 -0.73 -1.83 -0.91
C ALA A 138 0.53 -1.29 -1.57
N CYS A 139 1.70 -1.48 -0.94
CA CYS A 139 2.92 -1.30 -1.69
C CYS A 139 2.79 -2.22 -2.88
N LYS A 140 2.67 -1.63 -4.06
CA LYS A 140 2.91 -2.34 -5.30
C LYS A 140 4.27 -3.00 -5.09
N PRO A 141 4.33 -4.34 -5.03
CA PRO A 141 5.61 -5.00 -4.83
C PRO A 141 6.51 -4.57 -5.96
N SER A 142 7.81 -4.52 -5.68
CA SER A 142 8.76 -4.28 -6.74
C SER A 142 8.68 -5.36 -7.80
N GLN A 143 9.19 -5.10 -9.01
CA GLN A 143 9.26 -6.14 -10.05
C GLN A 143 10.00 -7.37 -9.54
N GLU A 144 11.04 -7.18 -8.73
CA GLU A 144 11.77 -8.29 -8.08
C GLU A 144 10.89 -9.06 -7.08
N ALA A 145 10.12 -8.37 -6.23
CA ALA A 145 9.17 -9.03 -5.34
C ALA A 145 8.06 -9.78 -6.11
N PHE A 146 7.65 -9.30 -7.27
CA PHE A 146 6.71 -10.02 -8.14
C PHE A 146 7.31 -11.31 -8.70
N ARG A 147 8.61 -11.35 -9.03
CA ARG A 147 9.27 -12.56 -9.57
C ARG A 147 9.27 -13.75 -8.63
N VAL A 148 9.24 -13.48 -7.32
CA VAL A 148 9.17 -14.52 -6.28
C VAL A 148 7.74 -14.75 -5.77
N THR A 149 6.73 -14.21 -6.46
CA THR A 149 5.33 -14.40 -6.09
C THR A 149 4.81 -15.72 -6.65
N GLU A 150 4.31 -16.57 -5.76
CA GLU A 150 3.75 -17.87 -6.11
C GLU A 150 2.25 -17.78 -6.38
N LEU A 151 1.54 -16.97 -5.60
CA LEU A 151 0.08 -16.86 -5.70
C LEU A 151 -0.39 -15.46 -5.33
N ILE A 152 -1.30 -14.95 -6.14
CA ILE A 152 -2.16 -13.80 -5.80
C ILE A 152 -3.60 -14.24 -6.04
N ALA A 153 -4.39 -14.30 -4.97
CA ALA A 153 -5.83 -14.49 -5.05
C ALA A 153 -6.54 -13.29 -4.42
N MET A 154 -7.41 -12.67 -5.19
CA MET A 154 -8.20 -11.52 -4.79
C MET A 154 -9.60 -12.00 -4.39
N LEU A 155 -9.99 -11.75 -3.14
CA LEU A 155 -11.18 -12.30 -2.51
C LEU A 155 -12.11 -11.17 -2.04
N PRO A 156 -13.38 -11.12 -2.49
CA PRO A 156 -14.32 -10.07 -2.10
C PRO A 156 -14.73 -10.19 -0.63
N ALA A 157 -15.27 -9.10 -0.06
CA ALA A 157 -15.92 -9.13 1.26
C ALA A 157 -17.20 -9.98 1.21
N THR A 158 -17.59 -10.56 2.34
CA THR A 158 -18.88 -11.26 2.49
C THR A 158 -19.62 -10.76 3.72
N PHE A 159 -20.91 -10.45 3.60
CA PHE A 159 -21.76 -10.01 4.71
C PHE A 159 -22.18 -11.17 5.62
N SER A 160 -22.36 -12.38 5.07
CA SER A 160 -22.70 -13.60 5.79
C SER A 160 -21.52 -14.19 6.56
N GLY A 161 -20.29 -13.77 6.23
CA GLY A 161 -19.05 -14.37 6.74
C GLY A 161 -18.62 -15.63 5.98
N SER A 162 -19.33 -16.01 4.91
CA SER A 162 -18.93 -17.13 4.04
C SER A 162 -17.53 -16.94 3.47
N GLY A 163 -16.81 -18.04 3.25
CA GLY A 163 -15.44 -18.01 2.76
C GLY A 163 -15.30 -18.28 1.26
N PHE A 164 -14.04 -18.23 0.82
CA PHE A 164 -13.61 -18.62 -0.52
C PHE A 164 -12.57 -19.71 -0.41
N GLN A 165 -12.70 -20.72 -1.26
CA GLN A 165 -11.71 -21.79 -1.37
C GLN A 165 -10.77 -21.52 -2.55
N VAL A 166 -9.48 -21.46 -2.25
CA VAL A 166 -8.40 -21.38 -3.22
C VAL A 166 -7.68 -22.73 -3.25
N SER A 167 -7.72 -23.40 -4.40
CA SER A 167 -7.06 -24.68 -4.62
C SER A 167 -5.66 -24.48 -5.22
N ILE A 168 -4.68 -25.23 -4.69
CA ILE A 168 -3.28 -25.24 -5.14
C ILE A 168 -2.85 -26.71 -5.30
N GLY A 169 -2.34 -27.09 -6.47
CA GLY A 169 -1.88 -28.45 -6.75
C GLY A 169 -2.94 -29.54 -6.55
N CYS A 170 -4.22 -29.23 -6.68
CA CYS A 170 -5.32 -30.19 -6.45
C CYS A 170 -5.69 -31.02 -7.68
N ASP A 171 -4.93 -30.88 -8.78
CA ASP A 171 -5.14 -31.59 -10.06
C ASP A 171 -6.56 -31.40 -10.66
N ASP A 172 -7.25 -30.32 -10.27
CA ASP A 172 -8.55 -29.91 -10.81
C ASP A 172 -8.45 -28.62 -11.64
N ASP A 173 -9.44 -28.38 -12.51
CA ASP A 173 -9.51 -27.19 -13.37
C ASP A 173 -9.67 -25.87 -12.59
N ARG A 174 -9.90 -25.95 -11.27
CA ARG A 174 -10.05 -24.79 -10.38
C ARG A 174 -8.76 -24.45 -9.66
N SER A 175 -7.74 -25.30 -9.74
CA SER A 175 -6.44 -25.06 -9.12
C SER A 175 -5.81 -23.81 -9.74
N LEU A 176 -5.51 -22.81 -8.92
CA LEU A 176 -4.93 -21.55 -9.40
C LEU A 176 -3.50 -21.72 -9.91
N ARG A 177 -2.84 -22.80 -9.49
CA ARG A 177 -1.47 -23.17 -9.87
C ARG A 177 -1.15 -24.62 -9.52
N PRO A 178 -0.01 -25.17 -9.99
CA PRO A 178 0.54 -26.42 -9.48
C PRO A 178 0.90 -26.34 -7.99
N SER A 179 1.20 -27.50 -7.38
CA SER A 179 1.60 -27.58 -5.97
C SER A 179 2.79 -26.67 -5.65
N LEU A 180 2.84 -26.17 -4.42
CA LEU A 180 4.02 -25.46 -3.91
C LEU A 180 5.16 -26.46 -3.66
N SER A 181 6.39 -26.08 -3.99
CA SER A 181 7.57 -26.85 -3.59
C SER A 181 7.82 -26.73 -2.07
N PRO A 182 8.64 -27.59 -1.46
CA PRO A 182 9.15 -27.39 -0.11
C PRO A 182 9.73 -25.99 0.05
N GLY A 183 9.48 -25.38 1.20
CA GLY A 183 10.03 -24.07 1.50
C GLY A 183 9.15 -23.24 2.40
N ARG A 184 9.64 -22.03 2.66
CA ARG A 184 8.95 -21.02 3.46
C ARG A 184 8.43 -19.95 2.52
N TYR A 185 7.16 -19.63 2.68
CA TYR A 185 6.46 -18.66 1.85
C TYR A 185 5.87 -17.58 2.75
N ARG A 186 6.04 -16.31 2.39
CA ARG A 186 5.38 -15.20 3.08
C ARG A 186 3.93 -15.14 2.63
N MET A 187 2.99 -15.18 3.57
CA MET A 187 1.59 -14.83 3.33
C MET A 187 1.34 -13.41 3.80
N ARG A 188 0.83 -12.57 2.90
CA ARG A 188 0.58 -11.16 3.20
C ARG A 188 -0.89 -10.82 3.07
N CYS A 189 -1.43 -10.13 4.07
CA CYS A 189 -2.71 -9.43 3.98
C CYS A 189 -2.43 -7.92 3.88
N PRO A 190 -2.48 -7.32 2.68
CA PRO A 190 -2.22 -5.89 2.50
C PRO A 190 -3.16 -5.02 3.32
N ILE A 191 -4.42 -5.44 3.48
CA ILE A 191 -5.48 -4.69 4.16
C ILE A 191 -5.27 -4.62 5.67
N ALA A 192 -4.92 -5.73 6.30
CA ALA A 192 -4.56 -5.76 7.72
C ALA A 192 -3.13 -5.27 7.98
N LEU A 193 -2.31 -5.08 6.94
CA LEU A 193 -0.86 -4.82 7.02
C LEU A 193 -0.12 -5.87 7.85
N THR A 194 -0.59 -7.13 7.80
CA THR A 194 -0.01 -8.25 8.53
C THR A 194 0.71 -9.21 7.60
N ASP A 195 1.81 -9.77 8.09
CA ASP A 195 2.55 -10.86 7.46
C ASP A 195 2.46 -12.13 8.30
N SER A 196 2.50 -13.27 7.61
CA SER A 196 2.65 -14.62 8.13
C SER A 196 3.63 -15.41 7.28
N TYR A 197 3.88 -16.66 7.67
CA TYR A 197 4.53 -17.63 6.80
C TYR A 197 3.73 -18.92 6.66
N LEU A 198 3.66 -19.42 5.43
CA LEU A 198 3.29 -20.79 5.10
C LEU A 198 4.57 -21.60 4.91
N VAL A 199 4.75 -22.68 5.66
CA VAL A 199 5.92 -23.57 5.56
C VAL A 199 5.46 -24.90 4.98
N VAL A 200 6.04 -25.29 3.85
CA VAL A 200 5.78 -26.56 3.15
C VAL A 200 6.95 -27.49 3.40
N ASP A 201 6.70 -28.64 4.04
CA ASP A 201 7.76 -29.52 4.54
C ASP A 201 8.40 -30.38 3.44
N ARG A 202 7.59 -30.98 2.56
CA ARG A 202 8.06 -31.86 1.48
C ARG A 202 7.31 -31.64 0.17
N ASP A 203 7.86 -32.22 -0.90
CA ASP A 203 7.21 -32.25 -2.20
C ASP A 203 5.92 -33.07 -2.12
N ALA A 204 4.94 -32.66 -2.92
CA ALA A 204 3.71 -33.40 -3.12
C ALA A 204 3.95 -34.63 -3.99
N THR A 205 3.24 -35.72 -3.70
CA THR A 205 3.14 -36.92 -4.53
C THR A 205 1.74 -37.05 -5.13
N ASP A 206 1.58 -37.96 -6.09
CA ASP A 206 0.27 -38.22 -6.72
C ASP A 206 -0.75 -38.78 -5.71
N ASP A 207 -0.28 -39.52 -4.69
CA ASP A 207 -1.11 -40.12 -3.64
C ASP A 207 -1.48 -39.15 -2.51
N ASP A 208 -0.90 -37.94 -2.50
CA ASP A 208 -1.20 -36.95 -1.47
C ASP A 208 -2.59 -36.34 -1.66
N GLU A 209 -3.38 -36.36 -0.59
CA GLU A 209 -4.64 -35.62 -0.50
C GLU A 209 -4.38 -34.14 -0.19
N PRO A 210 -5.12 -33.19 -0.80
CA PRO A 210 -4.97 -31.77 -0.49
C PRO A 210 -5.15 -31.47 1.00
N HIS A 211 -4.23 -30.67 1.56
CA HIS A 211 -4.32 -30.25 2.95
C HIS A 211 -5.20 -29.00 3.10
N ASP A 212 -6.21 -29.08 3.95
CA ASP A 212 -7.14 -27.97 4.19
C ASP A 212 -6.55 -26.95 5.18
N VAL A 213 -6.42 -25.70 4.74
CA VAL A 213 -5.96 -24.58 5.56
C VAL A 213 -7.12 -23.61 5.77
N GLN A 214 -7.47 -23.33 7.02
CA GLN A 214 -8.56 -22.42 7.38
C GLN A 214 -7.97 -21.06 7.82
N LEU A 215 -8.34 -19.97 7.15
CA LEU A 215 -7.86 -18.63 7.44
C LEU A 215 -9.04 -17.69 7.71
N HIS A 216 -9.27 -17.32 8.97
CA HIS A 216 -10.30 -16.36 9.34
C HIS A 216 -9.72 -14.94 9.39
N VAL A 217 -10.03 -14.12 8.39
CA VAL A 217 -9.46 -12.76 8.23
C VAL A 217 -9.73 -11.88 9.45
N SER A 218 -10.92 -12.03 10.05
CA SER A 218 -11.32 -11.31 11.25
C SER A 218 -10.39 -11.53 12.43
N ASP A 219 -9.79 -12.71 12.58
CA ASP A 219 -8.86 -12.99 13.69
C ASP A 219 -7.60 -12.12 13.62
N PHE A 220 -7.22 -11.69 12.42
CA PHE A 220 -6.03 -10.88 12.19
C PHE A 220 -6.35 -9.38 12.23
N VAL A 221 -7.44 -8.98 11.56
CA VAL A 221 -7.83 -7.56 11.45
C VAL A 221 -8.22 -6.99 12.82
N TYR A 222 -9.05 -7.69 13.59
CA TYR A 222 -9.57 -7.15 14.86
C TYR A 222 -8.57 -7.23 16.02
N ARG A 223 -7.68 -8.22 16.02
CA ARG A 223 -6.72 -8.41 17.13
C ARG A 223 -5.42 -7.63 16.94
N GLY A 224 -5.14 -7.13 15.72
CA GLY A 224 -3.91 -6.40 15.40
C GLY A 224 -2.64 -7.23 15.59
N GLY A 225 -2.76 -8.55 15.67
CA GLY A 225 -1.65 -9.49 15.86
C GLY A 225 -1.15 -10.05 14.52
N PRO A 226 0.08 -10.59 14.47
CA PRO A 226 0.57 -11.29 13.31
C PRO A 226 -0.31 -12.52 13.02
N ILE A 227 -0.50 -12.84 11.75
CA ILE A 227 -1.09 -14.12 11.33
C ILE A 227 -0.12 -15.22 11.79
N PRO A 228 -0.56 -16.25 12.52
CA PRO A 228 0.33 -17.32 12.96
C PRO A 228 0.88 -18.09 11.76
N ASP A 229 2.17 -18.42 11.81
CA ASP A 229 2.80 -19.24 10.78
C ASP A 229 2.06 -20.59 10.68
N VAL A 230 1.83 -21.04 9.45
CA VAL A 230 1.12 -22.27 9.12
C VAL A 230 2.12 -23.26 8.53
N THR A 231 2.32 -24.40 9.17
CA THR A 231 3.12 -25.50 8.61
C THR A 231 2.21 -26.56 8.02
N VAL A 232 2.49 -26.97 6.78
CA VAL A 232 1.75 -27.97 6.02
C VAL A 232 2.71 -29.05 5.51
N PRO A 233 2.26 -30.32 5.44
CA PRO A 233 3.15 -31.41 5.05
C PRO A 233 3.64 -31.29 3.60
N HIS A 234 2.81 -30.78 2.68
CA HIS A 234 3.14 -30.67 1.26
C HIS A 234 2.36 -29.54 0.58
N GLY A 235 2.71 -29.24 -0.68
CA GLY A 235 2.16 -28.10 -1.43
C GLY A 235 0.81 -28.31 -2.11
N LYS A 236 0.14 -29.46 -2.01
CA LYS A 236 -1.29 -29.60 -2.39
C LYS A 236 -2.18 -29.03 -1.29
N LEU A 237 -2.86 -27.92 -1.54
CA LEU A 237 -3.57 -27.14 -0.52
C LEU A 237 -4.97 -26.73 -0.97
N ARG A 238 -5.91 -26.72 -0.03
CA ARG A 238 -7.19 -26.01 -0.12
C ARG A 238 -7.23 -24.93 0.94
N MET A 239 -7.01 -23.69 0.53
CA MET A 239 -7.01 -22.55 1.44
C MET A 239 -8.43 -21.97 1.49
N ASN A 240 -9.13 -22.24 2.59
CA ASN A 240 -10.45 -21.72 2.88
C ASN A 240 -10.29 -20.39 3.64
N VAL A 241 -10.55 -19.27 2.97
CA VAL A 241 -10.36 -17.93 3.50
C VAL A 241 -11.72 -17.30 3.80
N PHE A 242 -11.97 -16.98 5.07
CA PHE A 242 -13.20 -16.34 5.53
C PHE A 242 -12.95 -14.86 5.71
N CYS A 243 -13.40 -14.08 4.72
CA CYS A 243 -13.29 -12.63 4.72
C CYS A 243 -14.28 -12.01 5.71
N ASP A 244 -13.94 -10.84 6.27
CA ASP A 244 -14.91 -10.08 7.07
C ASP A 244 -15.87 -9.27 6.19
N SER A 245 -16.94 -8.77 6.79
CA SER A 245 -18.00 -8.02 6.11
C SER A 245 -17.62 -6.61 5.69
N LYS A 246 -16.35 -6.22 5.85
CA LYS A 246 -15.92 -4.83 5.72
C LYS A 246 -14.78 -4.63 4.74
N SER A 247 -14.17 -5.70 4.23
CA SER A 247 -12.95 -5.58 3.46
C SER A 247 -12.84 -6.60 2.33
N PHE A 248 -12.27 -6.15 1.22
CA PHE A 248 -11.61 -7.05 0.28
C PHE A 248 -10.48 -7.81 0.99
N PHE A 249 -10.00 -8.91 0.45
CA PHE A 249 -8.84 -9.62 0.95
C PHE A 249 -7.96 -10.04 -0.21
N ILE A 250 -6.64 -9.98 -0.01
CA ILE A 250 -5.68 -10.48 -0.98
C ILE A 250 -4.89 -11.57 -0.28
N LEU A 251 -5.08 -12.81 -0.71
CA LEU A 251 -4.18 -13.91 -0.36
C LEU A 251 -2.96 -13.77 -1.26
N TRP A 252 -1.83 -13.40 -0.67
CA TRP A 252 -0.60 -13.21 -1.42
C TRP A 252 0.50 -14.07 -0.83
N VAL A 253 0.89 -15.11 -1.58
CA VAL A 253 1.93 -16.07 -1.21
C VAL A 253 3.17 -15.81 -2.05
N GLN A 254 4.31 -15.58 -1.40
CA GLN A 254 5.59 -15.31 -2.05
C GLN A 254 6.68 -16.21 -1.47
N GLN A 255 7.63 -16.67 -2.27
CA GLN A 255 8.81 -17.35 -1.73
C GLN A 255 9.52 -16.44 -0.73
N ASN A 256 10.02 -17.02 0.35
CA ASN A 256 10.81 -16.29 1.32
C ASN A 256 12.14 -15.87 0.68
N ALA A 257 12.27 -14.57 0.40
CA ALA A 257 13.47 -13.94 -0.11
C ALA A 257 14.03 -12.92 0.89
N ASP A 258 15.17 -12.32 0.58
CA ASP A 258 15.79 -11.32 1.44
C ASP A 258 14.94 -10.02 1.49
N ASN A 259 15.17 -9.22 2.54
CA ASN A 259 14.41 -7.99 2.76
C ASN A 259 14.60 -6.93 1.66
N ARG A 260 15.69 -6.97 0.89
CA ARG A 260 15.85 -6.06 -0.25
C ARG A 260 14.89 -6.50 -1.35
N THR A 261 14.89 -7.78 -1.72
CA THR A 261 13.96 -8.33 -2.71
C THR A 261 12.50 -8.09 -2.33
N LEU A 262 12.12 -8.40 -1.08
CA LEU A 262 10.71 -8.36 -0.66
C LEU A 262 10.16 -6.96 -0.31
N MET A 263 11.02 -6.04 0.13
CA MET A 263 10.56 -4.77 0.71
C MET A 263 11.11 -3.54 0.02
N TYR A 264 12.16 -3.64 -0.79
CA TYR A 264 12.69 -2.46 -1.46
C TYR A 264 11.93 -2.18 -2.75
N ALA A 265 11.36 -0.98 -2.85
CA ALA A 265 10.80 -0.46 -4.09
C ALA A 265 11.80 0.56 -4.66
N PRO A 266 12.44 0.26 -5.80
CA PRO A 266 13.40 1.19 -6.39
C PRO A 266 12.67 2.45 -6.90
N PRO A 267 13.32 3.63 -6.91
CA PRO A 267 12.67 4.92 -7.21
C PRO A 267 11.81 4.93 -8.48
N GLU A 268 12.27 4.29 -9.55
CA GLU A 268 11.61 4.16 -10.85
C GLU A 268 10.30 3.36 -10.83
N GLU A 269 10.10 2.52 -9.82
CA GLU A 269 8.87 1.73 -9.64
C GLU A 269 7.87 2.40 -8.67
N ARG A 270 8.26 3.50 -8.02
CA ARG A 270 7.42 4.18 -7.05
C ARG A 270 6.32 4.94 -7.77
N PRO A 271 5.07 4.87 -7.29
CA PRO A 271 3.98 5.64 -7.90
C PRO A 271 4.32 7.14 -7.83
N PRO A 272 4.07 7.90 -8.90
CA PRO A 272 4.23 9.34 -8.88
C PRO A 272 3.07 9.92 -8.04
N LEU A 273 3.39 10.35 -6.82
CA LEU A 273 2.39 10.81 -5.86
C LEU A 273 2.50 12.30 -5.62
N THR A 274 1.35 12.97 -5.59
CA THR A 274 1.27 14.41 -5.30
C THR A 274 1.75 14.67 -3.89
N ASP A 275 2.79 15.49 -3.74
CA ASP A 275 3.28 15.91 -2.43
C ASP A 275 2.40 16.98 -1.79
N SER A 276 2.58 17.15 -0.49
CA SER A 276 1.84 18.13 0.31
C SER A 276 2.15 19.58 -0.10
N ALA A 277 3.37 19.88 -0.55
CA ALA A 277 3.74 21.23 -0.99
C ALA A 277 2.90 21.66 -2.19
N THR A 278 2.76 20.79 -3.20
CA THR A 278 1.94 21.01 -4.40
C THR A 278 0.48 21.30 -4.03
N VAL A 279 -0.10 20.50 -3.13
CA VAL A 279 -1.49 20.70 -2.70
C VAL A 279 -1.66 22.00 -1.91
N MET A 280 -0.74 22.31 -0.99
CA MET A 280 -0.82 23.52 -0.16
C MET A 280 -0.65 24.81 -0.98
N GLN A 281 0.11 24.76 -2.06
CA GLN A 281 0.31 25.91 -2.95
C GLN A 281 -0.88 26.14 -3.90
N HIS A 282 -1.74 25.14 -4.08
CA HIS A 282 -2.89 25.17 -4.97
C HIS A 282 -3.91 26.25 -4.56
N THR A 283 -4.39 27.05 -5.52
CA THR A 283 -5.29 28.19 -5.26
C THR A 283 -6.57 27.78 -4.54
N THR A 284 -7.22 26.70 -4.98
CA THR A 284 -8.45 26.18 -4.34
C THR A 284 -8.18 25.72 -2.91
N TYR A 285 -7.00 25.17 -2.61
CA TYR A 285 -6.66 24.78 -1.23
C TYR A 285 -6.55 26.03 -0.36
N LYS A 286 -5.86 27.06 -0.83
CA LYS A 286 -5.70 28.33 -0.10
C LYS A 286 -7.05 29.00 0.20
N ILE A 287 -7.99 28.94 -0.74
CA ILE A 287 -9.34 29.49 -0.59
C ILE A 287 -10.17 28.69 0.42
N LEU A 288 -10.22 27.36 0.26
CA LEU A 288 -11.10 26.51 1.06
C LEU A 288 -10.60 26.30 2.49
N TYR A 289 -9.29 26.26 2.69
CA TYR A 289 -8.67 25.97 3.98
C TYR A 289 -7.98 27.20 4.60
N GLU A 290 -8.34 28.40 4.15
CA GLU A 290 -7.83 29.66 4.69
C GLU A 290 -8.05 29.72 6.21
N GLY A 291 -7.00 30.01 6.98
CA GLY A 291 -7.07 30.09 8.45
C GLY A 291 -6.94 28.75 9.20
N THR A 292 -6.80 27.60 8.52
CA THR A 292 -6.24 26.42 9.20
C THR A 292 -4.76 26.65 9.47
N ALA A 293 -4.46 27.22 10.64
CA ALA A 293 -3.10 27.55 11.04
C ALA A 293 -2.18 26.33 10.88
N ILE A 294 -1.06 26.55 10.18
CA ILE A 294 0.08 25.64 10.10
C ILE A 294 0.81 25.75 11.45
N GLU A 295 0.19 25.27 12.54
CA GLU A 295 0.92 25.11 13.80
C GLU A 295 1.76 23.85 13.74
N GLY A 296 3.06 24.03 13.53
CA GLY A 296 4.05 22.97 13.62
C GLY A 296 5.44 23.58 13.70
N GLU A 297 6.10 23.44 14.85
CA GLU A 297 7.47 23.90 15.14
C GLU A 297 8.51 23.43 14.11
N LEU A 298 8.21 22.37 13.35
CA LEU A 298 9.02 21.87 12.24
C LEU A 298 9.16 22.90 11.08
N PHE A 299 8.21 23.83 10.92
CA PHE A 299 8.17 24.74 9.77
C PHE A 299 8.58 26.18 10.06
N SER A 300 8.59 26.62 11.32
CA SER A 300 9.16 27.92 11.67
C SER A 300 10.66 27.98 11.34
N LYS A 301 11.35 26.83 11.31
CA LYS A 301 12.78 26.76 10.96
C LYS A 301 13.03 26.67 9.45
N ALA A 302 12.35 25.76 8.74
CA ALA A 302 12.54 25.60 7.29
C ALA A 302 12.07 26.83 6.47
N VAL A 303 11.00 27.50 6.89
CA VAL A 303 10.57 28.76 6.26
C VAL A 303 11.52 29.90 6.61
N ALA A 304 12.03 29.97 7.85
CA ALA A 304 13.03 30.96 8.24
C ALA A 304 14.34 30.79 7.44
N ASP A 305 14.79 29.56 7.24
CA ASP A 305 16.00 29.24 6.48
C ASP A 305 15.84 29.60 4.97
N MET A 306 14.67 29.32 4.37
CA MET A 306 14.39 29.73 2.98
C MET A 306 14.23 31.25 2.80
N THR A 307 13.74 31.97 3.82
CA THR A 307 13.65 33.44 3.75
C THR A 307 14.97 34.15 4.09
N ALA A 308 15.95 33.43 4.66
CA ALA A 308 17.26 33.98 4.99
C ALA A 308 18.22 33.99 3.79
N GLU A 309 17.99 33.16 2.77
CA GLU A 309 18.87 33.06 1.59
C GLU A 309 18.60 34.13 0.51
N ASP A 310 17.51 34.90 0.61
CA ASP A 310 17.18 35.99 -0.33
C ASP A 310 17.57 37.40 0.19
N GLY A 311 18.29 37.48 1.32
CA GLY A 311 18.62 38.75 2.00
C GLY A 311 20.11 39.05 2.16
N GLY A 312 20.98 38.46 1.33
CA GLY A 312 22.42 38.72 1.35
C GLY A 312 22.81 39.83 0.38
N ASP A 313 22.64 41.09 0.81
CA ASP A 313 23.26 42.24 0.17
C ASP A 313 24.79 42.06 0.10
N ASP A 314 25.31 42.37 -1.09
CA ASP A 314 26.71 42.64 -1.36
C ASP A 314 27.30 43.60 -0.32
N ASP A 315 28.38 43.19 0.36
CA ASP A 315 29.40 44.15 0.78
C ASP A 315 30.78 43.49 0.96
N HIS A 316 31.76 44.12 0.33
CA HIS A 316 33.17 43.80 0.27
C HIS A 316 33.84 43.50 1.63
N GLN A 317 34.82 42.59 1.64
CA GLN A 317 36.20 42.99 1.97
C GLN A 317 37.25 41.94 1.62
N ASP A 318 38.26 42.47 0.93
CA ASP A 318 39.59 41.95 0.62
C ASP A 318 40.43 41.76 1.91
N ASP A 319 41.59 41.14 1.73
CA ASP A 319 42.76 41.04 2.63
C ASP A 319 42.97 39.72 3.40
N GLY A 320 44.13 39.08 3.11
CA GLY A 320 44.95 38.46 4.16
C GLY A 320 45.58 37.12 3.84
N ASP A 321 46.76 37.15 3.22
CA ASP A 321 47.78 36.08 3.29
C ASP A 321 48.07 35.64 4.75
N HIS A 322 48.19 34.33 4.99
CA HIS A 322 49.45 33.69 5.45
C HIS A 322 49.31 32.21 5.87
N ALA A 323 50.21 31.40 5.29
CA ALA A 323 51.12 30.44 5.93
C ALA A 323 50.64 29.11 6.57
N ASP A 324 51.20 28.04 5.98
CA ASP A 324 51.92 26.92 6.62
C ASP A 324 51.19 25.77 7.33
N CYS A 325 51.13 24.63 6.60
CA CYS A 325 51.72 23.30 6.92
C CYS A 325 51.26 22.50 8.17
N PRO A 326 51.62 21.20 8.32
CA PRO A 326 51.66 20.07 7.37
C PRO A 326 51.11 18.74 8.00
N THR A 327 51.31 17.60 7.30
CA THR A 327 51.19 16.18 7.76
C THR A 327 49.77 15.65 7.97
N GLY A 328 49.40 14.43 7.58
CA GLY A 328 50.12 13.18 7.33
C GLY A 328 49.33 12.04 8.02
N CYS A 329 49.43 10.81 7.49
CA CYS A 329 48.85 9.54 7.99
C CYS A 329 47.40 9.25 7.56
N ASN A 330 47.01 8.06 7.11
CA ASN A 330 47.72 6.81 6.82
C ASN A 330 46.78 5.96 5.95
N ASP A 331 47.36 5.27 4.98
CA ASP A 331 46.81 4.06 4.38
C ASP A 331 46.83 2.88 5.39
N ASP A 332 46.06 1.84 5.03
CA ASP A 332 46.16 0.42 5.38
C ASP A 332 45.17 -0.23 6.37
N HIS A 333 44.64 -1.37 5.85
CA HIS A 333 44.04 -2.57 6.47
C HIS A 333 42.58 -2.50 6.95
N GLU A 334 41.65 -3.38 6.53
CA GLU A 334 41.66 -4.78 6.05
C GLU A 334 40.49 -5.05 5.08
#